data_AF-A0A382TAY2-F1
#
_entry.id   AF-A0A382TAY2-F1
#
_cell.length_a   1.000
_cell.length_b   1.000
_cell.length_c   1.000
_cell.angle_alpha   90.00
_cell.angle_beta   90.00
_cell.angle_gamma   90.00
#
_symmetry.space_group_name_H-M   'P 1'
#
loop_
_entity.id
_entity.type
_entity.pdbx_description
1 polymer ?
#
loop_
_entity_poly.entity_id
_entity_poly.type
_entity_poly.pdbx_seq_one_letter_code
_entity_poly.pdbx_strand_id
1 'polypeptide(L)' 'MSKKTAKKPNLRPHSSIMLDGPDRAPSRAMLYPTGFNSRDFDKPVIGIASTWSNVTPCN' A
#
# COMPACT_ATOMS: atom_id res chain seq x y z
N MET A 1 11.48 4.68 -37.52
CA MET A 1 10.81 5.31 -36.35
C MET A 1 10.68 4.27 -35.26
N SER A 2 11.52 4.34 -34.21
CA SER A 2 11.48 3.38 -33.10
C SER A 2 10.34 3.76 -32.15
N LYS A 3 9.34 2.89 -32.01
CA LYS A 3 8.24 3.07 -31.06
C LYS A 3 8.82 2.98 -29.64
N LYS A 4 8.92 4.11 -28.92
CA LYS A 4 9.17 4.10 -27.48
C LYS A 4 7.99 3.39 -26.80
N THR A 5 8.24 2.21 -26.24
CA THR A 5 7.28 1.54 -25.37
C THR A 5 7.14 2.34 -24.09
N ALA A 6 5.94 2.84 -23.81
CA ALA A 6 5.66 3.55 -22.57
C ALA A 6 5.82 2.57 -21.39
N LYS A 7 6.75 2.88 -20.46
CA LYS A 7 6.95 2.10 -19.23
C LYS A 7 5.68 2.20 -18.40
N LYS A 8 5.08 1.04 -18.05
CA LYS A 8 3.91 1.02 -17.17
C LYS A 8 4.27 1.66 -15.82
N PRO A 9 3.41 2.53 -15.26
CA PRO A 9 3.67 3.17 -13.98
C PRO A 9 3.75 2.13 -12.86
N ASN A 10 4.72 2.27 -11.96
CA ASN A 10 4.80 1.47 -10.75
C ASN A 10 3.74 1.97 -9.75
N LEU A 11 2.73 1.14 -9.46
CA LEU A 11 1.64 1.49 -8.56
C LEU A 11 1.97 1.29 -7.07
N ARG A 12 3.07 0.59 -6.75
CA ARG A 12 3.49 0.26 -5.37
C ARG A 12 4.87 0.86 -5.02
N PRO A 13 5.16 2.14 -5.28
CA PRO A 13 6.49 2.70 -5.06
C PRO A 13 6.93 2.69 -3.59
N HIS A 14 5.97 2.74 -2.66
CA HIS A 14 6.26 2.77 -1.21
C HIS A 14 5.90 1.47 -0.51
N SER A 15 4.75 0.88 -0.83
CA SER A 15 4.29 -0.34 -0.14
C SER A 15 5.16 -1.56 -0.44
N SER A 16 5.73 -1.67 -1.66
CA SER A 16 6.63 -2.78 -2.02
C SER A 16 7.87 -2.85 -1.13
N ILE A 17 8.45 -1.70 -0.75
CA ILE A 17 9.64 -1.62 0.10
C ILE A 17 9.40 -2.25 1.48
N MET A 18 8.17 -2.13 1.99
CA MET A 18 7.76 -2.62 3.30
C MET A 18 7.24 -4.05 3.27
N LEU A 19 6.68 -4.51 2.14
CA LEU A 19 5.92 -5.77 2.07
C LEU A 19 6.65 -6.89 1.32
N ASP A 20 7.53 -6.55 0.39
CA ASP A 20 8.17 -7.52 -0.49
C ASP A 20 9.50 -8.01 0.10
N GLY A 21 9.76 -9.31 -0.05
CA GLY A 21 10.98 -9.97 0.45
C GLY A 21 10.79 -10.76 1.76
N PRO A 22 11.66 -11.74 2.01
CA PRO A 22 11.57 -12.60 3.21
C PRO A 22 11.77 -11.81 4.50
N ASP A 23 12.70 -10.84 4.52
CA ASP A 23 13.01 -10.00 5.68
C ASP A 23 11.84 -9.10 6.11
N ARG A 24 10.83 -8.94 5.24
CA ARG A 24 9.60 -8.19 5.50
C ARG A 24 8.46 -9.04 6.08
N ALA A 25 8.74 -10.29 6.47
CA ALA A 25 7.75 -11.16 7.12
C ALA A 25 7.11 -10.52 8.38
N PRO A 26 7.83 -9.80 9.27
CA PRO A 26 7.21 -9.15 10.43
C PRO A 26 6.20 -8.07 10.05
N SER A 27 6.49 -7.27 9.01
CA SER A 27 5.57 -6.24 8.52
C SER A 27 4.28 -6.84 7.97
N ARG A 28 4.37 -7.95 7.22
CA ARG A 28 3.17 -8.69 6.76
C ARG A 28 2.41 -9.31 7.92
N ALA A 29 3.10 -9.86 8.92
CA ALA A 29 2.50 -10.47 10.10
C ALA A 29 1.55 -9.52 10.84
N MET A 30 1.90 -8.23 10.93
CA MET A 30 1.04 -7.21 11.57
C MET A 30 -0.23 -6.87 10.77
N LEU A 31 -0.25 -7.13 9.46
CA LEU A 31 -1.39 -6.80 8.59
C LEU A 31 -2.41 -7.94 8.46
N TYR A 32 -2.00 -9.19 8.67
CA TYR A 32 -2.95 -10.31 8.60
C TYR A 32 -4.13 -10.18 9.59
N PRO A 33 -3.94 -9.81 10.87
CA PRO A 33 -5.04 -9.64 11.82
C PRO A 33 -6.01 -8.51 11.46
N THR A 34 -5.61 -7.56 10.61
CA THR A 34 -6.47 -6.46 10.14
C THR A 34 -7.33 -6.83 8.93
N GLY A 35 -7.20 -8.07 8.43
CA GLY A 35 -7.98 -8.60 7.31
C GLY A 35 -7.23 -8.73 5.99
N PHE A 36 -5.93 -8.42 5.93
CA PHE A 36 -5.13 -8.64 4.72
C PHE A 36 -4.93 -10.13 4.45
N ASN A 37 -4.92 -10.50 3.17
CA ASN A 37 -4.46 -11.80 2.71
C ASN A 37 -3.26 -11.67 1.77
N SER A 38 -2.68 -12.80 1.36
CA SER A 38 -1.48 -12.83 0.53
C SER A 38 -1.63 -12.06 -0.80
N ARG A 39 -2.82 -12.08 -1.41
CA ARG A 39 -3.09 -11.38 -2.69
C ARG A 39 -3.21 -9.88 -2.53
N ASP A 40 -3.46 -9.38 -1.32
CA ASP A 40 -3.56 -7.95 -1.07
C ASP A 40 -2.19 -7.27 -1.02
N PHE A 41 -1.13 -8.02 -0.72
CA PHE A 41 0.22 -7.45 -0.74
C PHE A 41 0.63 -7.04 -2.14
N ASP A 42 0.12 -7.67 -3.20
CA ASP A 42 0.38 -7.31 -4.60
C ASP A 42 -0.37 -6.05 -5.06
N LYS A 43 -1.24 -5.49 -4.21
CA LYS A 43 -2.02 -4.28 -4.50
C LYS A 43 -1.31 -3.03 -3.93
N PRO A 44 -1.59 -1.82 -4.49
CA PRO A 44 -1.22 -0.57 -3.84
C PRO A 44 -1.94 -0.43 -2.49
N VAL A 45 -1.19 -0.05 -1.45
CA VAL A 45 -1.75 0.27 -0.13
C VAL A 45 -2.09 1.75 -0.11
N ILE A 46 -3.37 2.05 0.13
CA ILE A 46 -3.89 3.42 0.15
C ILE A 46 -4.27 3.77 1.59
N GLY A 47 -3.56 4.72 2.18
CA GLY A 47 -3.92 5.29 3.48
C GLY A 47 -5.06 6.29 3.33
N ILE A 48 -6.13 6.13 4.11
CA ILE A 48 -7.24 7.08 4.16
C ILE A 48 -7.09 7.89 5.46
N ALA A 49 -6.64 9.13 5.33
CA ALA A 49 -6.57 10.06 6.46
C ALA A 49 -7.92 10.74 6.64
N SER A 50 -8.78 10.15 7.48
CA SER A 50 -10.01 10.80 7.93
C SER A 50 -9.70 11.83 8.99
N THR A 51 -10.26 13.03 8.86
CA THR A 51 -10.11 14.12 9.84
C THR A 51 -11.23 14.19 10.86
N TRP A 52 -12.23 13.31 10.73
CA TRP A 52 -13.43 13.32 11.56
C TRP A 52 -13.08 13.23 13.05
N SER A 53 -13.65 14.14 13.85
CA SER A 53 -13.53 14.10 15.30
C SER A 53 -14.76 14.69 16.00
N ASN A 54 -14.89 14.45 17.30
CA ASN A 54 -15.93 15.07 18.13
C ASN A 54 -15.43 16.32 18.89
N VAL A 55 -14.27 16.87 18.51
CA VAL A 55 -13.63 18.01 19.19
C VAL A 55 -14.05 19.32 18.56
N THR A 56 -14.08 19.39 17.22
CA THR A 56 -14.56 20.57 16.49
C THR A 56 -15.50 20.15 15.37
N PRO A 57 -16.45 21.00 14.95
CA PRO A 57 -17.47 20.61 13.99
C PRO A 57 -16.99 20.58 12.53
N CYS A 58 -15.82 21.15 12.24
CA CYS A 58 -15.36 21.38 10.86
C CYS A 58 -14.55 20.23 10.26
N ASN A 59 -14.02 19.33 11.10
CA ASN A 59 -13.08 18.29 10.70
C ASN A 59 -13.61 16.88 10.88
#